data_AF-A0A367IAG3-F1
#
_entry.id   AF-A0A367IAG3-F1
#
_cell.length_a   1.000
_cell.length_b   1.000
_cell.length_c   1.000
_cell.angle_alpha   90.00
_cell.angle_beta   90.00
_cell.angle_gamma   90.00
#
_symmetry.space_group_name_H-M   'P 1'
#
loop_
_entity.id
_entity.type
_entity.pdbx_description
1 polymer ?
#
loop_
_entity_poly.entity_id
_entity_poly.type
_entity_poly.pdbx_seq_one_letter_code
_entity_poly.pdbx_strand_id
1 'polypeptide(L)'
;MTNIFEAASRSNSMFSDRRVFDPRHSPSTLRHRDAQVHAMVLNLADALEGHIPGNMILYGPTGAGKTAAARFVIQQLEERAEAIGSSVTSHEVNAQHTNTRYRVLHSIATRLWEKGDVTIPFTGWPADRVLEETVRRMDRRSGVHVIVLDEMDRLATQSEEQLLYDLTTLNVLLSTARASIIGISNNFSFTDSLAGPIRSRLAAEDIVFTPYTADQVNDILIDRAKDGLHEGAWDESGIRLCADLAAKEHGDARRAIDLLRVSAQRAEISDANSINIEHVISAQAQMEQDRAITLMQGLPEHQKLILMSILINQRNGVHTQNSGTIWETYTQACSRAGFRPLTSRRVSTIINEFDSAGLAHVRNVFLGRHGRTKHVYSLIPKGVDAIQILSQDNPGLEAASKGTYKLQKRLG
;
A
#
# COMPACT_ATOMS: atom_id res chain seq x y z
N MET A 1 -11.87 8.34 -41.97
CA MET A 1 -10.85 7.49 -41.31
C MET A 1 -11.52 6.90 -40.10
N THR A 2 -11.78 5.59 -40.13
CA THR A 2 -12.26 4.80 -38.99
C THR A 2 -11.25 4.94 -37.86
N ASN A 3 -11.72 5.14 -36.64
CA ASN A 3 -10.87 5.42 -35.49
C ASN A 3 -10.03 4.18 -35.20
N ILE A 4 -8.72 4.32 -34.99
CA ILE A 4 -7.81 3.19 -34.66
C ILE A 4 -8.26 2.41 -33.41
N PHE A 5 -9.07 3.03 -32.55
CA PHE A 5 -9.68 2.39 -31.38
C PHE A 5 -11.00 1.68 -31.67
N GLU A 6 -11.66 1.87 -32.81
CA GLU A 6 -12.86 1.10 -33.19
C GLU A 6 -12.51 -0.37 -33.44
N ALA A 7 -11.31 -0.66 -33.96
CA ALA A 7 -10.79 -2.03 -34.06
C ALA A 7 -10.38 -2.62 -32.69
N ALA A 8 -10.12 -1.76 -31.69
CA ALA A 8 -9.77 -2.17 -30.33
C ALA A 8 -10.98 -2.17 -29.37
N SER A 9 -12.17 -1.75 -29.85
CA SER A 9 -13.42 -1.83 -29.12
C SER A 9 -13.76 -3.31 -28.98
N ARG A 10 -13.40 -3.89 -27.82
CA ARG A 10 -13.61 -5.30 -27.50
C ARG A 10 -15.12 -5.58 -27.53
N SER A 11 -15.61 -6.11 -28.63
CA SER A 11 -17.02 -6.51 -28.80
C SER A 11 -17.43 -7.66 -27.88
N ASN A 12 -16.47 -8.27 -27.16
CA ASN A 12 -16.68 -9.35 -26.21
C ASN A 12 -15.89 -9.11 -24.92
N SER A 13 -16.13 -7.98 -24.23
CA SER A 13 -15.54 -7.74 -22.92
C SER A 13 -16.17 -8.66 -21.88
N MET A 14 -15.36 -9.21 -20.97
CA MET A 14 -15.83 -9.93 -19.79
C MET A 14 -16.33 -8.99 -18.69
N PHE A 15 -15.95 -7.72 -18.75
CA PHE A 15 -16.29 -6.73 -17.73
C PHE A 15 -17.57 -5.97 -18.10
N SER A 16 -18.55 -5.99 -17.20
CA SER A 16 -19.70 -5.08 -17.22
C SER A 16 -19.32 -3.72 -16.64
N ASP A 17 -18.54 -3.69 -15.55
CA ASP A 17 -17.95 -2.48 -14.98
C ASP A 17 -16.56 -2.76 -14.38
N ARG A 18 -15.51 -2.29 -15.06
CA ARG A 18 -14.12 -2.44 -14.61
C ARG A 18 -13.82 -1.69 -13.31
N ARG A 19 -14.54 -0.60 -13.03
CA ARG A 19 -14.28 0.27 -11.87
C ARG A 19 -14.56 -0.43 -10.55
N VAL A 20 -15.39 -1.48 -10.56
CA VAL A 20 -15.65 -2.33 -9.39
C VAL A 20 -14.37 -2.99 -8.85
N PHE A 21 -13.36 -3.18 -9.69
CA PHE A 21 -12.08 -3.79 -9.28
C PHE A 21 -11.01 -2.75 -8.94
N ASP A 22 -11.30 -1.45 -9.01
CA ASP A 22 -10.32 -0.42 -8.68
C ASP A 22 -10.08 -0.36 -7.16
N PRO A 23 -8.83 -0.11 -6.70
CA PRO A 23 -8.52 0.00 -5.27
C PRO A 23 -9.31 1.07 -4.51
N ARG A 24 -9.88 2.04 -5.24
CA ARG A 24 -10.68 3.14 -4.67
C ARG A 24 -12.19 2.86 -4.63
N HIS A 25 -12.64 1.74 -5.20
CA HIS A 25 -14.05 1.42 -5.23
C HIS A 25 -14.55 1.01 -3.83
N SER A 26 -15.46 1.81 -3.29
CA SER A 26 -16.22 1.48 -2.09
C SER A 26 -17.42 0.62 -2.47
N PRO A 27 -17.55 -0.60 -1.93
CA PRO A 27 -18.69 -1.46 -2.21
C PRO A 27 -19.94 -0.92 -1.49
N SER A 28 -21.12 -1.25 -2.02
CA SER A 28 -22.41 -0.94 -1.39
C SER A 28 -22.66 -1.75 -0.11
N THR A 29 -22.02 -2.91 0.01
CA THR A 29 -22.07 -3.77 1.19
C THR A 29 -20.66 -4.23 1.57
N LEU A 30 -20.38 -4.30 2.87
CA LEU A 30 -19.08 -4.71 3.38
C LEU A 30 -19.17 -6.06 4.09
N ARG A 31 -18.89 -7.15 3.38
CA ARG A 31 -18.98 -8.50 3.94
C ARG A 31 -17.96 -8.77 5.06
N HIS A 32 -18.38 -9.56 6.05
CA HIS A 32 -17.57 -10.12 7.13
C HIS A 32 -16.89 -9.09 8.04
N ARG A 33 -17.42 -7.87 8.05
CA ARG A 33 -16.96 -6.76 8.89
C ARG A 33 -18.10 -6.14 9.70
N ASP A 34 -19.22 -6.86 9.83
CA ASP A 34 -20.43 -6.40 10.50
C ASP A 34 -20.15 -5.96 11.94
N ALA A 35 -19.33 -6.70 12.69
CA ALA A 35 -18.96 -6.35 14.06
C ALA A 35 -18.13 -5.05 14.12
N GLN A 36 -17.14 -4.88 13.23
CA GLN A 36 -16.32 -3.67 13.17
C GLN A 36 -17.13 -2.46 12.72
N VAL A 37 -17.99 -2.65 11.70
CA VAL A 37 -18.93 -1.63 11.22
C VAL A 37 -19.87 -1.21 12.35
N HIS A 38 -20.45 -2.17 13.07
CA HIS A 38 -21.36 -1.89 14.18
C HIS A 38 -20.67 -1.10 15.31
N ALA A 39 -19.44 -1.48 15.69
CA ALA A 39 -18.67 -0.74 16.69
C ALA A 39 -18.44 0.73 16.27
N MET A 40 -17.99 0.96 15.03
CA MET A 40 -17.80 2.33 14.52
C MET A 40 -19.13 3.11 14.47
N VAL A 41 -20.24 2.47 14.08
CA VAL A 41 -21.56 3.11 14.03
C VAL A 41 -22.03 3.52 15.43
N LEU A 42 -21.87 2.65 16.44
CA LEU A 42 -22.27 2.97 17.81
C LEU A 42 -21.51 4.17 18.36
N ASN A 43 -20.20 4.25 18.13
CA ASN A 43 -19.40 5.38 18.61
C ASN A 43 -19.67 6.67 17.81
N LEU A 44 -19.86 6.58 16.48
CA LEU A 44 -20.14 7.77 15.65
C LEU A 44 -21.60 8.25 15.73
N ALA A 45 -22.51 7.51 16.37
CA ALA A 45 -23.90 7.93 16.55
C ALA A 45 -23.99 9.28 17.28
N ASP A 46 -23.12 9.52 18.27
CA ASP A 46 -23.01 10.79 18.99
C ASP A 46 -22.76 11.99 18.06
N ALA A 47 -22.12 11.77 16.91
CA ALA A 47 -21.87 12.82 15.94
C ALA A 47 -23.17 13.38 15.35
N LEU A 48 -24.19 12.52 15.18
CA LEU A 48 -25.49 12.91 14.62
C LEU A 48 -26.25 13.83 15.56
N GLU A 49 -26.03 13.70 16.87
CA GLU A 49 -26.61 14.54 17.91
C GLU A 49 -25.76 15.81 18.19
N GLY A 50 -24.62 15.97 17.52
CA GLY A 50 -23.71 17.09 17.72
C GLY A 50 -22.78 16.95 18.93
N HIS A 51 -22.73 15.77 19.54
CA HIS A 51 -21.80 15.44 20.63
C HIS A 51 -20.41 15.07 20.08
N ILE A 52 -19.41 14.95 20.96
CA ILE A 52 -18.04 14.57 20.59
C ILE A 52 -17.96 13.04 20.55
N PRO A 53 -17.81 12.40 19.38
CA PRO A 53 -17.57 10.97 19.32
C PRO A 53 -16.19 10.63 19.91
N GLY A 54 -16.05 9.44 20.48
CA GLY A 54 -14.75 8.93 20.91
C GLY A 54 -13.77 8.83 19.74
N ASN A 55 -12.48 9.04 20.01
CA ASN A 55 -11.44 8.73 19.02
C ASN A 55 -11.31 7.20 18.87
N MET A 56 -11.17 6.74 17.63
CA MET A 56 -11.02 5.31 17.32
C MET A 56 -9.70 5.02 16.66
N ILE A 57 -9.14 3.84 16.94
CA ILE A 57 -8.01 3.30 16.18
C ILE A 57 -8.39 1.93 15.59
N LEU A 58 -8.23 1.80 14.28
CA LEU A 58 -8.45 0.58 13.52
C LEU A 58 -7.10 -0.10 13.28
N TYR A 59 -6.91 -1.31 13.84
CA TYR A 59 -5.71 -2.12 13.65
C TYR A 59 -5.97 -3.31 12.74
N GLY A 60 -4.91 -3.78 12.08
CA GLY A 60 -4.95 -5.02 11.32
C GLY A 60 -3.95 -5.00 10.18
N PRO A 61 -3.66 -6.15 9.55
CA PRO A 61 -2.77 -6.18 8.40
C PRO A 61 -3.35 -5.44 7.19
N THR A 62 -2.49 -5.14 6.22
CA THR A 62 -2.91 -4.60 4.91
C THR A 62 -3.92 -5.53 4.26
N GLY A 63 -4.92 -4.97 3.58
CA GLY A 63 -5.93 -5.78 2.89
C GLY A 63 -7.05 -6.34 3.76
N ALA A 64 -7.02 -6.14 5.08
CA ALA A 64 -8.06 -6.63 6.00
C ALA A 64 -9.38 -5.82 5.97
N GLY A 65 -9.47 -4.75 5.15
CA GLY A 65 -10.71 -3.98 4.96
C GLY A 65 -10.86 -2.71 5.81
N LYS A 66 -9.84 -2.30 6.58
CA LYS A 66 -9.89 -1.13 7.48
C LYS A 66 -10.35 0.17 6.79
N THR A 67 -9.63 0.60 5.75
CA THR A 67 -9.95 1.83 5.00
C THR A 67 -11.33 1.74 4.34
N ALA A 68 -11.68 0.57 3.78
CA ALA A 68 -12.99 0.38 3.16
C ALA A 68 -14.12 0.47 4.19
N ALA A 69 -13.92 -0.08 5.39
CA ALA A 69 -14.89 -0.01 6.48
C ALA A 69 -15.08 1.40 7.02
N ALA A 70 -13.97 2.13 7.27
CA ALA A 70 -14.03 3.51 7.72
C ALA A 70 -14.78 4.39 6.71
N ARG A 71 -14.44 4.28 5.42
CA ARG A 71 -15.12 5.00 4.33
C ARG A 71 -16.59 4.67 4.25
N PHE A 72 -16.93 3.38 4.29
CA PHE A 72 -18.31 2.92 4.22
C PHE A 72 -19.14 3.53 5.36
N VAL A 73 -18.66 3.45 6.61
CA VAL A 73 -19.36 4.00 7.77
C VAL A 73 -19.47 5.53 7.69
N ILE A 74 -18.41 6.22 7.29
CA ILE A 74 -18.43 7.68 7.17
C ILE A 74 -19.40 8.15 6.10
N GLN A 75 -19.43 7.49 4.95
CA GLN A 75 -20.37 7.81 3.89
C GLN A 75 -21.81 7.66 4.39
N GLN A 76 -22.12 6.56 5.09
CA GLN A 76 -23.44 6.34 5.70
C GLN A 76 -23.76 7.37 6.80
N LEU A 77 -22.76 7.78 7.57
CA LEU A 77 -22.90 8.83 8.59
C LEU A 77 -23.25 10.19 7.95
N GLU A 78 -22.55 10.58 6.89
CA GLU A 78 -22.80 11.83 6.16
C GLU A 78 -24.17 11.82 5.48
N GLU A 79 -24.54 10.73 4.81
CA GLU A 79 -25.87 10.53 4.20
C GLU A 79 -26.98 10.64 5.26
N ARG A 80 -26.78 10.03 6.43
CA ARG A 80 -27.75 10.10 7.53
C ARG A 80 -27.82 11.50 8.15
N ALA A 81 -26.68 12.16 8.32
CA ALA A 81 -26.59 13.51 8.85
C ALA A 81 -27.35 14.51 7.95
N GLU A 82 -27.15 14.42 6.63
CA GLU A 82 -27.89 15.23 5.65
C GLU A 82 -29.40 14.98 5.76
N ALA A 83 -29.83 13.72 5.84
CA ALA A 83 -31.25 13.37 5.92
C ALA A 83 -31.97 13.90 7.18
N ILE A 84 -31.25 14.09 8.29
CA ILE A 84 -31.81 14.61 9.55
C ILE A 84 -31.46 16.07 9.81
N GLY A 85 -30.73 16.73 8.91
CA GLY A 85 -30.28 18.11 9.06
C GLY A 85 -29.17 18.31 10.09
N SER A 86 -28.40 17.27 10.41
CA SER A 86 -27.21 17.35 11.26
C SER A 86 -25.98 17.74 10.44
N SER A 87 -25.07 18.53 11.03
CA SER A 87 -23.84 18.98 10.34
C SER A 87 -22.68 18.06 10.70
N VAL A 88 -22.40 17.09 9.83
CA VAL A 88 -21.22 16.24 9.91
C VAL A 88 -20.35 16.45 8.67
N THR A 89 -19.03 16.50 8.84
CA THR A 89 -18.10 16.66 7.72
C THR A 89 -16.85 15.81 7.93
N SER A 90 -16.55 14.93 6.97
CA SER A 90 -15.37 14.08 7.04
C SER A 90 -14.14 14.65 6.32
N HIS A 91 -12.97 14.29 6.83
CA HIS A 91 -11.67 14.65 6.28
C HIS A 91 -10.79 13.41 6.20
N GLU A 92 -10.62 12.87 5.00
CA GLU A 92 -9.68 11.76 4.78
C GLU A 92 -8.29 12.26 4.43
N VAL A 93 -7.29 11.79 5.18
CA VAL A 93 -5.87 12.06 4.93
C VAL A 93 -5.10 10.74 4.96
N ASN A 94 -4.41 10.43 3.86
CA ASN A 94 -3.49 9.30 3.81
C ASN A 94 -2.07 9.77 4.17
N ALA A 95 -1.58 9.31 5.31
CA ALA A 95 -0.28 9.69 5.87
C ALA A 95 0.93 9.09 5.12
N GLN A 96 0.72 8.19 4.16
CA GLN A 96 1.78 7.74 3.25
C GLN A 96 2.21 8.85 2.27
N HIS A 97 1.26 9.69 1.85
CA HIS A 97 1.49 10.75 0.86
C HIS A 97 1.56 12.15 1.48
N THR A 98 0.83 12.35 2.58
CA THR A 98 0.70 13.60 3.32
C THR A 98 1.11 13.38 4.76
N ASN A 99 2.42 13.42 5.00
CA ASN A 99 3.05 12.94 6.23
C ASN A 99 3.59 14.04 7.15
N THR A 100 3.57 15.31 6.73
CA THR A 100 4.06 16.41 7.56
C THR A 100 2.90 17.12 8.26
N ARG A 101 3.12 17.63 9.48
CA ARG A 101 2.15 18.46 10.21
C ARG A 101 1.50 19.53 9.34
N TYR A 102 2.31 20.27 8.59
CA TYR A 102 1.85 21.33 7.68
C TYR A 102 0.86 20.82 6.63
N ARG A 103 1.25 19.78 5.87
CA ARG A 103 0.44 19.29 4.74
C ARG A 103 -0.88 18.64 5.19
N VAL A 104 -0.90 18.00 6.35
CA VAL A 104 -2.14 17.43 6.90
C VAL A 104 -3.12 18.54 7.27
N LEU A 105 -2.67 19.53 8.03
CA LEU A 105 -3.50 20.69 8.40
C LEU A 105 -3.93 21.50 7.17
N HIS A 106 -3.01 21.72 6.23
CA HIS A 106 -3.29 22.37 4.95
C HIS A 106 -4.38 21.64 4.16
N SER A 107 -4.34 20.30 4.10
CA SER A 107 -5.34 19.50 3.41
C SER A 107 -6.74 19.69 4.01
N ILE A 108 -6.85 19.66 5.34
CA ILE A 108 -8.12 19.87 6.05
C ILE A 108 -8.63 21.30 5.81
N ALA A 109 -7.79 22.32 6.03
CA ALA A 109 -8.18 23.71 5.82
C ALA A 109 -8.56 24.03 4.38
N THR A 110 -7.88 23.44 3.40
CA THR A 110 -8.19 23.63 1.97
C THR A 110 -9.55 23.05 1.62
N ARG A 111 -9.93 21.91 2.22
CA ARG A 111 -11.24 21.28 2.02
C ARG A 111 -12.39 22.10 2.61
N LEU A 112 -12.10 22.89 3.65
CA LEU A 112 -13.02 23.82 4.29
C LEU A 112 -12.95 25.25 3.74
N TRP A 113 -12.22 25.48 2.64
CA TRP A 113 -12.06 26.81 2.07
C TRP A 113 -13.39 27.33 1.50
N GLU A 114 -13.72 28.58 1.83
CA GLU A 114 -14.86 29.31 1.27
C GLU A 114 -14.38 30.60 0.60
N LYS A 115 -15.22 31.16 -0.29
CA LYS A 115 -14.92 32.42 -0.97
C LYS A 115 -14.74 33.54 0.05
N GLY A 116 -13.53 34.11 0.09
CA GLY A 116 -13.14 35.15 1.06
C GLY A 116 -12.07 34.69 2.04
N ASP A 117 -11.79 33.39 2.12
CA ASP A 117 -10.70 32.85 2.91
C ASP A 117 -9.35 33.13 2.29
N VAL A 118 -8.36 33.35 3.15
CA VAL A 118 -6.96 33.47 2.73
C VAL A 118 -6.48 32.13 2.17
N THR A 119 -5.95 32.13 0.95
CA THR A 119 -5.36 30.92 0.37
C THR A 119 -4.09 30.56 1.16
N ILE A 120 -4.09 29.37 1.76
CA ILE A 120 -2.91 28.86 2.46
C ILE A 120 -1.91 28.40 1.39
N PRO A 121 -0.70 28.98 1.33
CA PRO A 121 0.27 28.64 0.30
C PRO A 121 0.78 27.21 0.47
N PHE A 122 1.43 26.65 -0.55
CA PHE A 122 2.03 25.32 -0.44
C PHE A 122 3.19 25.29 0.58
N THR A 123 3.91 26.40 0.76
CA THR A 123 4.96 26.59 1.77
C THR A 123 5.00 28.05 2.24
N GLY A 124 5.70 28.31 3.35
CA GLY A 124 6.02 29.66 3.83
C GLY A 124 5.16 30.15 5.00
N TRP A 125 4.05 29.50 5.30
CA TRP A 125 3.35 29.74 6.57
C TRP A 125 3.94 28.86 7.68
N PRO A 126 4.04 29.37 8.92
CA PRO A 126 4.27 28.52 10.09
C PRO A 126 3.13 27.52 10.25
N ALA A 127 3.44 26.29 10.67
CA ALA A 127 2.43 25.25 10.88
C ALA A 127 1.37 25.67 11.91
N ASP A 128 1.75 26.42 12.94
CA ASP A 128 0.82 26.93 13.96
C ASP A 128 -0.21 27.90 13.35
N ARG A 129 0.21 28.76 12.42
CA ARG A 129 -0.71 29.64 11.68
C ARG A 129 -1.68 28.85 10.81
N VAL A 130 -1.22 27.74 10.22
CA VAL A 130 -2.10 26.84 9.47
C VAL A 130 -3.09 26.17 10.41
N LEU A 131 -2.66 25.72 11.59
CA LEU A 131 -3.55 25.15 12.62
C LEU A 131 -4.63 26.15 13.04
N GLU A 132 -4.27 27.39 13.36
CA GLU A 132 -5.22 28.46 13.72
C GLU A 132 -6.27 28.68 12.64
N GLU A 133 -5.83 28.74 11.37
CA GLU A 133 -6.74 28.90 10.24
C GLU A 133 -7.61 27.65 10.02
N THR A 134 -7.08 26.45 10.24
CA THR A 134 -7.87 25.20 10.21
C THR A 134 -8.97 25.23 11.27
N VAL A 135 -8.63 25.53 12.53
CA VAL A 135 -9.58 25.62 13.65
C VAL A 135 -10.65 26.67 13.35
N ARG A 136 -10.26 27.85 12.87
CA ARG A 136 -11.19 28.90 12.47
C ARG A 136 -12.21 28.43 11.42
N ARG A 137 -11.74 27.72 10.38
CA ARG A 137 -12.61 27.20 9.31
C ARG A 137 -13.53 26.08 9.80
N MET A 138 -13.05 25.23 10.70
CA MET A 138 -13.86 24.20 11.36
C MET A 138 -14.97 24.85 12.21
N ASP A 139 -14.64 25.80 13.08
CA ASP A 139 -15.63 26.50 13.91
C ASP A 139 -16.66 27.27 13.09
N ARG A 140 -16.24 27.88 11.96
CA ARG A 140 -17.18 28.51 11.01
C ARG A 140 -18.18 27.50 10.45
N ARG A 141 -17.70 26.32 10.04
CA ARG A 141 -18.56 25.27 9.47
C ARG A 141 -19.50 24.67 10.52
N SER A 142 -19.07 24.67 11.79
CA SER A 142 -19.78 24.11 12.94
C SER A 142 -20.08 22.60 12.78
N GLY A 143 -20.71 22.01 13.79
CA GLY A 143 -21.04 20.59 13.81
C GLY A 143 -19.83 19.70 14.10
N VAL A 144 -19.88 18.46 13.63
CA VAL A 144 -18.90 17.43 13.97
C VAL A 144 -18.00 17.11 12.77
N HIS A 145 -16.70 17.24 12.98
CA HIS A 145 -15.68 16.89 11.99
C HIS A 145 -15.07 15.52 12.29
N VAL A 146 -15.15 14.59 11.33
CA VAL A 146 -14.53 13.26 11.46
C VAL A 146 -13.24 13.23 10.64
N ILE A 147 -12.09 13.11 11.30
CA ILE A 147 -10.77 13.12 10.67
C ILE A 147 -10.26 11.69 10.56
N VAL A 148 -10.16 11.15 9.34
CA VAL A 148 -9.59 9.83 9.07
C VAL A 148 -8.12 9.97 8.73
N LEU A 149 -7.27 9.36 9.53
CA LEU A 149 -5.83 9.28 9.31
C LEU A 149 -5.47 7.87 8.86
N ASP A 150 -5.36 7.67 7.55
CA ASP A 150 -4.97 6.37 6.97
C ASP A 150 -3.44 6.20 6.97
N GLU A 151 -2.96 4.98 7.23
CA GLU A 151 -1.54 4.65 7.45
C GLU A 151 -0.83 5.54 8.48
N MET A 152 -1.48 5.76 9.62
CA MET A 152 -1.00 6.69 10.66
C MET A 152 0.34 6.31 11.30
N ASP A 153 0.76 5.05 11.18
CA ASP A 153 2.07 4.54 11.61
C ASP A 153 3.25 5.27 10.92
N ARG A 154 3.00 5.86 9.74
CA ARG A 154 3.98 6.71 9.05
C ARG A 154 4.26 8.01 9.78
N LEU A 155 3.29 8.57 10.50
CA LEU A 155 3.44 9.83 11.25
C LEU A 155 4.35 9.66 12.47
N ALA A 156 4.24 8.53 13.18
CA ALA A 156 5.08 8.25 14.35
C ALA A 156 6.55 8.03 13.98
N THR A 157 6.81 7.34 12.86
CA THR A 157 8.19 7.02 12.41
C THR A 157 8.98 8.28 12.03
N GLN A 158 8.30 9.37 11.65
CA GLN A 158 8.92 10.62 11.20
C GLN A 158 8.96 11.71 12.26
N SER A 159 8.70 11.37 13.52
CA SER A 159 8.71 12.31 14.65
C SER A 159 7.69 13.46 14.53
N GLU A 160 6.58 13.23 13.84
CA GLU A 160 5.45 14.18 13.73
C GLU A 160 4.43 13.97 14.87
N GLU A 161 4.93 13.67 16.08
CA GLU A 161 4.10 13.54 17.29
C GLU A 161 3.32 14.82 17.58
N GLN A 162 3.88 15.98 17.21
CA GLN A 162 3.22 17.27 17.36
C GLN A 162 1.90 17.34 16.58
N LEU A 163 1.82 16.73 15.39
CA LEU A 163 0.56 16.66 14.63
C LEU A 163 -0.50 15.87 15.41
N LEU A 164 -0.14 14.69 15.94
CA LEU A 164 -1.08 13.90 16.74
C LEU A 164 -1.50 14.62 18.01
N TYR A 165 -0.58 15.35 18.64
CA TYR A 165 -0.90 16.21 19.78
C TYR A 165 -1.92 17.29 19.40
N ASP A 166 -1.70 18.01 18.31
CA ASP A 166 -2.60 19.07 17.84
C ASP A 166 -3.99 18.50 17.55
N LEU A 167 -4.07 17.40 16.78
CA LEU A 167 -5.33 16.76 16.40
C LEU A 167 -6.10 16.26 17.63
N THR A 168 -5.42 15.59 18.57
CA THR A 168 -6.06 15.09 19.80
C THR A 168 -6.47 16.22 20.75
N THR A 169 -5.95 17.42 20.57
CA THR A 169 -6.28 18.62 21.36
C THR A 169 -7.30 19.54 20.65
N LEU A 170 -7.76 19.20 19.44
CA LEU A 170 -8.70 20.04 18.67
C LEU A 170 -9.96 20.40 19.46
N ASN A 171 -10.55 19.46 20.21
CA ASN A 171 -11.75 19.75 21.00
C ASN A 171 -11.52 20.76 22.16
N VAL A 172 -10.27 21.07 22.50
CA VAL A 172 -9.92 22.15 23.44
C VAL A 172 -9.81 23.49 22.71
N LEU A 173 -9.41 23.47 21.43
CA LEU A 173 -9.23 24.66 20.59
C LEU A 173 -10.53 25.13 19.92
N LEU A 174 -11.42 24.19 19.58
CA LEU A 174 -12.70 24.45 18.92
C LEU A 174 -13.72 25.02 19.91
N SER A 175 -14.42 26.07 19.51
CA SER A 175 -15.47 26.69 20.31
C SER A 175 -16.84 26.08 20.02
N THR A 176 -17.21 26.03 18.74
CA THR A 176 -18.54 25.62 18.28
C THR A 176 -18.53 24.24 17.65
N ALA A 177 -17.52 23.94 16.85
CA ALA A 177 -17.40 22.64 16.22
C ALA A 177 -16.83 21.60 17.19
N ARG A 178 -16.97 20.34 16.82
CA ARG A 178 -16.41 19.16 17.51
C ARG A 178 -15.58 18.36 16.52
N ALA A 179 -14.63 17.59 17.02
CA ALA A 179 -13.78 16.73 16.20
C ALA A 179 -13.65 15.33 16.79
N SER A 180 -13.61 14.32 15.93
CA SER A 180 -13.24 12.94 16.26
C SER A 180 -12.22 12.43 15.25
N ILE A 181 -11.30 11.59 15.71
CA ILE A 181 -10.23 11.00 14.91
C ILE A 181 -10.51 9.51 14.73
N ILE A 182 -10.41 9.05 13.48
CA ILE A 182 -10.33 7.62 13.13
C ILE A 182 -8.92 7.37 12.61
N GLY A 183 -8.10 6.76 13.44
CA GLY A 183 -6.75 6.33 13.08
C GLY A 183 -6.75 4.96 12.44
N ILE A 184 -6.02 4.76 11.34
CA ILE A 184 -5.85 3.44 10.72
C ILE A 184 -4.37 3.09 10.73
N SER A 185 -4.04 1.96 11.35
CA SER A 185 -2.67 1.47 11.47
C SER A 185 -2.55 0.02 10.99
N ASN A 186 -1.45 -0.29 10.31
CA ASN A 186 -1.08 -1.67 9.99
C ASN A 186 -0.29 -2.36 11.12
N ASN A 187 0.08 -1.61 12.16
CA ASN A 187 0.89 -2.08 13.28
C ASN A 187 0.07 -2.09 14.58
N PHE A 188 -0.12 -3.29 15.15
CA PHE A 188 -0.82 -3.49 16.43
C PHE A 188 -0.14 -2.80 17.62
N SER A 189 1.18 -2.65 17.58
CA SER A 189 1.96 -2.00 18.63
C SER A 189 2.15 -0.50 18.38
N PHE A 190 1.40 0.08 17.44
CA PHE A 190 1.50 1.50 17.14
C PHE A 190 1.25 2.37 18.39
N THR A 191 0.22 2.06 19.17
CA THR A 191 -0.11 2.82 20.38
C THR A 191 0.93 2.72 21.48
N ASP A 192 1.73 1.64 21.52
CA ASP A 192 2.82 1.48 22.47
C ASP A 192 3.98 2.45 22.19
N SER A 193 4.11 2.91 20.93
CA SER A 193 5.13 3.89 20.53
C SER A 193 4.73 5.34 20.81
N LEU A 194 3.46 5.61 21.14
CA LEU A 194 2.95 6.95 21.37
C LEU A 194 3.24 7.43 22.80
N ALA A 195 3.53 8.73 22.92
CA ALA A 195 3.61 9.39 24.22
C ALA A 195 2.29 9.26 25.01
N GLY A 196 2.38 9.08 26.33
CA GLY A 196 1.24 8.81 27.22
C GLY A 196 0.02 9.72 27.03
N PRO A 197 0.16 11.05 26.95
CA PRO A 197 -0.97 11.97 26.75
C PRO A 197 -1.67 11.79 25.40
N ILE A 198 -0.92 11.51 24.33
CA ILE A 198 -1.48 11.29 22.99
C ILE A 198 -2.21 9.95 22.98
N ARG A 199 -1.57 8.89 23.49
CA ARG A 199 -2.15 7.56 23.59
C ARG A 199 -3.48 7.58 24.34
N SER A 200 -3.52 8.22 25.50
CA SER A 200 -4.72 8.30 26.34
C SER A 200 -5.89 9.02 25.67
N ARG A 201 -5.63 9.96 24.75
CA ARG A 201 -6.68 10.69 24.03
C ARG A 201 -7.10 9.99 22.74
N LEU A 202 -6.16 9.31 22.08
CA LEU A 202 -6.36 8.71 20.77
C LEU A 202 -7.01 7.32 20.84
N ALA A 203 -6.68 6.52 21.85
CA ALA A 203 -7.16 5.15 22.01
C ALA A 203 -8.39 5.09 22.94
N ALA A 204 -9.46 5.82 22.61
CA ALA A 204 -10.72 5.69 23.35
C ALA A 204 -11.43 4.38 23.00
N GLU A 205 -11.39 4.00 21.71
CA GLU A 205 -11.86 2.69 21.22
C GLU A 205 -10.87 2.07 20.22
N ASP A 206 -10.48 0.83 20.49
CA ASP A 206 -9.60 0.04 19.63
C ASP A 206 -10.41 -1.02 18.88
N ILE A 207 -10.41 -0.97 17.54
CA ILE A 207 -11.13 -1.91 16.68
C ILE A 207 -10.13 -2.75 15.88
N VAL A 208 -10.18 -4.07 16.07
CA VAL A 208 -9.26 -5.01 15.43
C VAL A 208 -9.89 -5.66 14.20
N PHE A 209 -9.16 -5.58 13.08
CA PHE A 209 -9.42 -6.27 11.83
C PHE A 209 -8.45 -7.44 11.67
N THR A 210 -8.98 -8.65 11.71
CA THR A 210 -8.23 -9.87 11.42
C THR A 210 -8.09 -10.09 9.91
N PRO A 211 -7.05 -10.80 9.43
CA PRO A 211 -7.00 -11.29 8.05
C PRO A 211 -8.30 -11.96 7.62
N TYR A 212 -8.67 -11.85 6.34
CA TYR A 212 -9.78 -12.63 5.80
C TYR A 212 -9.39 -14.11 5.66
N THR A 213 -10.32 -15.01 5.96
CA THR A 213 -10.18 -16.42 5.58
C THR A 213 -10.39 -16.61 4.08
N ALA A 214 -9.98 -17.75 3.53
CA ALA A 214 -10.20 -18.07 2.11
C ALA A 214 -11.68 -18.00 1.73
N ASP A 215 -12.59 -18.53 2.57
CA ASP A 215 -14.03 -18.47 2.32
C ASP A 215 -14.55 -17.03 2.36
N GLN A 216 -14.08 -16.19 3.29
CA GLN A 216 -14.47 -14.78 3.34
C GLN A 216 -13.98 -13.98 2.12
N VAL A 217 -12.76 -14.26 1.64
CA VAL A 217 -12.25 -13.67 0.40
C VAL A 217 -13.09 -14.13 -0.79
N ASN A 218 -13.47 -15.41 -0.84
CA ASN A 218 -14.31 -15.96 -1.91
C ASN A 218 -15.66 -15.23 -1.99
N ASP A 219 -16.35 -15.06 -0.86
CA ASP A 219 -17.61 -14.30 -0.79
C ASP A 219 -17.45 -12.85 -1.29
N ILE A 220 -16.36 -12.18 -0.90
CA ILE A 220 -16.04 -10.82 -1.38
C ILE A 220 -15.84 -10.80 -2.90
N LEU A 221 -15.11 -11.77 -3.44
CA LEU A 221 -14.85 -11.85 -4.87
C LEU A 221 -16.10 -12.17 -5.68
N ILE A 222 -17.01 -12.99 -5.15
CA ILE A 222 -18.29 -13.29 -5.79
C ILE A 222 -19.12 -12.02 -5.94
N ASP A 223 -19.21 -11.18 -4.92
CA ASP A 223 -19.93 -9.90 -5.03
C ASP A 223 -19.29 -8.99 -6.08
N ARG A 224 -17.96 -8.86 -6.08
CA ARG A 224 -17.25 -8.06 -7.09
C ARG A 224 -17.42 -8.61 -8.51
N ALA A 225 -17.48 -9.93 -8.67
CA ALA A 225 -17.73 -10.58 -9.94
C ALA A 225 -19.15 -10.31 -10.45
N LYS A 226 -20.15 -10.36 -9.57
CA LYS A 226 -21.55 -10.02 -9.91
C LYS A 226 -21.70 -8.58 -10.35
N ASP A 227 -21.03 -7.65 -9.66
CA ASP A 227 -21.14 -6.23 -9.93
C ASP A 227 -20.31 -5.78 -11.15
N GLY A 228 -19.20 -6.46 -11.44
CA GLY A 228 -18.19 -6.02 -12.39
C GLY A 228 -17.94 -6.91 -13.61
N LEU A 229 -18.45 -8.15 -13.64
CA LEU A 229 -18.32 -9.07 -14.77
C LEU A 229 -19.69 -9.40 -15.38
N HIS A 230 -19.70 -9.75 -16.66
CA HIS A 230 -20.90 -10.26 -17.32
C HIS A 230 -21.30 -11.64 -16.80
N GLU A 231 -22.60 -11.94 -16.86
CA GLU A 231 -23.12 -13.26 -16.52
C GLU A 231 -22.50 -14.33 -17.43
N GLY A 232 -22.05 -15.44 -16.84
CA GLY A 232 -21.34 -16.52 -17.56
C GLY A 232 -19.85 -16.26 -17.81
N ALA A 233 -19.33 -15.04 -17.53
CA ALA A 233 -17.91 -14.73 -17.70
C ALA A 233 -17.00 -15.32 -16.60
N TRP A 234 -17.59 -15.91 -15.56
CA TRP A 234 -16.87 -16.47 -14.43
C TRP A 234 -17.62 -17.67 -13.87
N ASP A 235 -16.88 -18.57 -13.23
CA ASP A 235 -17.41 -19.68 -12.46
C ASP A 235 -16.90 -19.61 -11.01
N GLU A 236 -17.53 -20.38 -10.12
CA GLU A 236 -17.14 -20.41 -8.71
C GLU A 236 -15.74 -21.01 -8.52
N SER A 237 -15.32 -21.91 -9.41
CA SER A 237 -14.03 -22.60 -9.32
C SER A 237 -12.84 -21.64 -9.52
N GLY A 238 -12.91 -20.75 -10.51
CA GLY A 238 -11.89 -19.73 -10.76
C GLY A 238 -11.81 -18.71 -9.64
N ILE A 239 -12.96 -18.28 -9.12
CA ILE A 239 -13.01 -17.35 -7.98
C ILE A 239 -12.46 -18.01 -6.70
N ARG A 240 -12.80 -19.28 -6.46
CA ARG A 240 -12.28 -20.04 -5.31
C ARG A 240 -10.77 -20.14 -5.34
N LEU A 241 -10.19 -20.43 -6.50
CA LEU A 241 -8.74 -20.46 -6.66
C LEU A 241 -8.10 -19.09 -6.38
N CYS A 242 -8.70 -17.98 -6.86
CA CYS A 242 -8.22 -16.63 -6.55
C CYS A 242 -8.20 -16.37 -5.04
N ALA A 243 -9.27 -16.77 -4.35
CA ALA A 243 -9.40 -16.61 -2.90
C ALA A 243 -8.38 -17.46 -2.12
N ASP A 244 -8.21 -18.72 -2.50
CA ASP A 244 -7.25 -19.64 -1.86
C ASP A 244 -5.81 -19.15 -2.04
N LEU A 245 -5.46 -18.61 -3.21
CA LEU A 245 -4.14 -18.03 -3.48
C LEU A 245 -3.88 -16.77 -2.65
N ALA A 246 -4.86 -15.88 -2.54
CA ALA A 246 -4.74 -14.67 -1.71
C ALA A 246 -4.68 -14.99 -0.21
N ALA A 247 -5.43 -15.99 0.26
CA ALA A 247 -5.44 -16.41 1.65
C ALA A 247 -4.09 -17.00 2.12
N LYS A 248 -3.38 -17.71 1.24
CA LYS A 248 -2.00 -18.20 1.52
C LYS A 248 -1.03 -17.07 1.84
N GLU A 249 -1.25 -15.88 1.27
CA GLU A 249 -0.42 -14.68 1.48
C GLU A 249 -1.09 -13.67 2.41
N HIS A 250 -1.58 -14.13 3.57
CA HIS A 250 -2.12 -13.31 4.66
C HIS A 250 -3.55 -12.76 4.46
N GLY A 251 -4.33 -13.28 3.50
CA GLY A 251 -5.76 -12.93 3.41
C GLY A 251 -6.01 -11.48 2.98
N ASP A 252 -5.20 -10.95 2.06
CA ASP A 252 -5.34 -9.61 1.51
C ASP A 252 -6.42 -9.59 0.41
N ALA A 253 -7.58 -9.00 0.73
CA ALA A 253 -8.70 -8.86 -0.22
C ALA A 253 -8.36 -7.99 -1.42
N ARG A 254 -7.47 -6.99 -1.28
CA ARG A 254 -7.05 -6.12 -2.40
C ARG A 254 -6.28 -6.94 -3.43
N ARG A 255 -5.36 -7.79 -2.98
CA ARG A 255 -4.62 -8.71 -3.86
C ARG A 255 -5.54 -9.71 -4.54
N ALA A 256 -6.53 -10.23 -3.82
CA ALA A 256 -7.53 -11.14 -4.39
C ALA A 256 -8.35 -10.48 -5.50
N ILE A 257 -8.85 -9.26 -5.26
CA ILE A 257 -9.65 -8.49 -6.23
C ILE A 257 -8.81 -8.17 -7.47
N ASP A 258 -7.55 -7.80 -7.29
CA ASP A 258 -6.63 -7.54 -8.40
C ASP A 258 -6.33 -8.82 -9.20
N LEU A 259 -6.12 -9.95 -8.50
CA LEU A 259 -5.92 -11.25 -9.16
C LEU A 259 -7.13 -11.64 -10.01
N LEU A 260 -8.35 -11.47 -9.49
CA LEU A 260 -9.58 -11.71 -10.26
C LEU A 260 -9.65 -10.80 -11.51
N ARG A 261 -9.36 -9.50 -11.34
CA ARG A 261 -9.33 -8.54 -12.45
C ARG A 261 -8.33 -8.94 -13.53
N VAL A 262 -7.09 -9.28 -13.17
CA VAL A 262 -6.07 -9.70 -14.13
C VAL A 262 -6.44 -11.05 -14.78
N SER A 263 -7.07 -11.96 -14.03
CA SER A 263 -7.58 -13.23 -14.56
C SER A 263 -8.66 -13.03 -15.63
N ALA A 264 -9.60 -12.12 -15.40
CA ALA A 264 -10.60 -11.73 -16.40
C ALA A 264 -9.96 -11.09 -17.64
N GLN A 265 -8.94 -10.24 -17.47
CA GLN A 265 -8.20 -9.68 -18.60
C GLN A 265 -7.47 -10.76 -19.41
N ARG A 266 -6.94 -11.79 -18.76
CA ARG A 266 -6.28 -12.92 -19.44
C ARG A 266 -7.27 -13.74 -20.24
N ALA A 267 -8.43 -14.03 -19.67
CA ALA A 267 -9.50 -14.73 -20.35
C ALA A 267 -10.01 -13.93 -21.57
N GLU A 268 -10.11 -12.59 -21.49
CA GLU A 268 -10.40 -11.75 -22.66
C GLU A 268 -9.31 -11.85 -23.74
N ILE A 269 -8.02 -11.90 -23.36
CA ILE A 269 -6.91 -11.98 -24.32
C ILE A 269 -6.86 -13.33 -25.02
N SER A 270 -7.30 -14.41 -24.36
CA SER A 270 -7.39 -15.75 -24.93
C SER A 270 -8.72 -16.03 -25.66
N ASP A 271 -9.57 -15.01 -25.84
CA ASP A 271 -10.93 -15.11 -26.40
C ASP A 271 -11.78 -16.20 -25.70
N ALA A 272 -11.55 -16.41 -24.40
CA ALA A 272 -12.31 -17.35 -23.59
C ALA A 272 -13.64 -16.75 -23.14
N ASN A 273 -14.67 -17.58 -23.04
CA ASN A 273 -15.99 -17.16 -22.56
C ASN A 273 -16.06 -17.04 -21.03
N SER A 274 -15.17 -17.73 -20.29
CA SER A 274 -15.15 -17.73 -18.82
C SER A 274 -13.73 -17.72 -18.25
N ILE A 275 -13.59 -17.21 -17.03
CA ILE A 275 -12.34 -17.31 -16.26
C ILE A 275 -12.15 -18.76 -15.83
N ASN A 276 -11.00 -19.35 -16.18
CA ASN A 276 -10.65 -20.72 -15.87
C ASN A 276 -9.37 -20.74 -15.01
N ILE A 277 -9.06 -21.90 -14.43
CA ILE A 277 -7.86 -22.12 -13.59
C ILE A 277 -6.57 -21.65 -14.28
N GLU A 278 -6.41 -21.92 -15.57
CA GLU A 278 -5.22 -21.53 -16.34
C GLU A 278 -5.04 -20.01 -16.40
N HIS A 279 -6.14 -19.26 -16.53
CA HIS A 279 -6.12 -17.80 -16.53
C HIS A 279 -5.68 -17.24 -15.17
N VAL A 280 -6.13 -17.86 -14.07
CA VAL A 280 -5.75 -17.47 -12.70
C VAL A 280 -4.27 -17.72 -12.43
N ILE A 281 -3.75 -18.91 -12.81
CA ILE A 281 -2.33 -19.24 -12.65
C ILE A 281 -1.46 -18.30 -13.50
N SER A 282 -1.87 -18.05 -14.75
CA SER A 282 -1.18 -17.10 -15.64
C SER A 282 -1.21 -15.67 -15.08
N ALA A 283 -2.34 -15.24 -14.54
CA ALA A 283 -2.50 -13.94 -13.91
C ALA A 283 -1.60 -13.78 -12.68
N GLN A 284 -1.56 -14.77 -11.79
CA GLN A 284 -0.66 -14.77 -10.63
C GLN A 284 0.80 -14.63 -11.06
N ALA A 285 1.23 -15.46 -12.02
CA ALA A 285 2.59 -15.40 -12.54
C ALA A 285 2.92 -14.03 -13.15
N GLN A 286 1.99 -13.42 -13.89
CA GLN A 286 2.18 -12.08 -14.42
C GLN A 286 2.28 -11.03 -13.31
N MET A 287 1.38 -11.04 -12.32
CA MET A 287 1.40 -10.08 -11.22
C MET A 287 2.71 -10.14 -10.42
N GLU A 288 3.24 -11.36 -10.22
CA GLU A 288 4.56 -11.55 -9.60
C GLU A 288 5.70 -10.95 -10.45
N GLN A 289 5.63 -11.12 -11.78
CA GLN A 289 6.58 -10.50 -12.70
C GLN A 289 6.47 -8.97 -12.66
N ASP A 290 5.27 -8.40 -12.81
CA ASP A 290 5.04 -6.96 -12.82
C ASP A 290 5.48 -6.30 -11.50
N ARG A 291 5.23 -6.97 -10.37
CA ARG A 291 5.72 -6.54 -9.06
C ARG A 291 7.24 -6.50 -9.03
N ALA A 292 7.90 -7.57 -9.49
CA ALA A 292 9.36 -7.63 -9.52
C ALA A 292 9.95 -6.55 -10.44
N ILE A 293 9.36 -6.32 -11.62
CA ILE A 293 9.76 -5.29 -12.57
C ILE A 293 9.66 -3.90 -11.92
N THR A 294 8.51 -3.58 -11.34
CA THR A 294 8.26 -2.28 -10.69
C THR A 294 9.25 -2.02 -9.55
N LEU A 295 9.47 -3.04 -8.71
CA LEU A 295 10.46 -2.95 -7.62
C LEU A 295 11.86 -2.68 -8.18
N MET A 296 12.30 -3.45 -9.19
CA MET A 296 13.63 -3.29 -9.80
C MET A 296 13.84 -1.92 -10.44
N GLN A 297 12.84 -1.38 -11.14
CA GLN A 297 12.89 -0.04 -11.72
C GLN A 297 13.02 1.04 -10.64
N GLY A 298 12.33 0.89 -9.51
CA GLY A 298 12.39 1.80 -8.38
C GLY A 298 13.68 1.75 -7.54
N LEU A 299 14.57 0.77 -7.76
CA LEU A 299 15.80 0.63 -6.98
C LEU A 299 16.79 1.79 -7.25
N PRO A 300 17.43 2.35 -6.21
CA PRO A 300 18.60 3.21 -6.37
C PRO A 300 19.77 2.51 -7.08
N GLU A 301 20.66 3.28 -7.70
CA GLU A 301 21.74 2.80 -8.56
C GLU A 301 22.63 1.74 -7.88
N HIS A 302 23.03 1.96 -6.63
CA HIS A 302 23.82 0.97 -5.88
C HIS A 302 23.04 -0.31 -5.58
N GLN A 303 21.74 -0.22 -5.29
CA GLN A 303 20.90 -1.40 -5.10
C GLN A 303 20.78 -2.18 -6.41
N LYS A 304 20.60 -1.49 -7.55
CA LYS A 304 20.61 -2.10 -8.89
C LYS A 304 21.91 -2.85 -9.16
N LEU A 305 23.07 -2.24 -8.87
CA LEU A 305 24.38 -2.89 -9.05
C LEU A 305 24.57 -4.13 -8.16
N ILE A 306 24.08 -4.11 -6.92
CA ILE A 306 24.16 -5.26 -6.01
C ILE A 306 23.27 -6.39 -6.52
N LEU A 307 22.01 -6.11 -6.86
CA LEU A 307 21.10 -7.12 -7.39
C LEU A 307 21.60 -7.69 -8.72
N MET A 308 22.11 -6.84 -9.61
CA MET A 308 22.74 -7.25 -10.86
C MET A 308 23.94 -8.17 -10.61
N SER A 309 24.78 -7.87 -9.61
CA SER A 309 25.91 -8.73 -9.23
C SER A 309 25.45 -10.12 -8.79
N ILE A 310 24.37 -10.21 -8.02
CA ILE A 310 23.75 -11.50 -7.63
C ILE A 310 23.29 -12.26 -8.88
N LEU A 311 22.59 -11.59 -9.80
CA LEU A 311 22.06 -12.21 -11.02
C LEU A 311 23.16 -12.68 -11.96
N ILE A 312 24.20 -11.87 -12.17
CA ILE A 312 25.35 -12.23 -13.02
C ILE A 312 26.05 -13.46 -12.44
N ASN A 313 26.32 -13.48 -11.14
CA ASN A 313 26.94 -14.64 -10.49
C ASN A 313 26.10 -15.91 -10.65
N GLN A 314 24.77 -15.81 -10.54
CA GLN A 314 23.85 -16.93 -10.72
C GLN A 314 23.82 -17.43 -12.16
N ARG A 315 23.82 -16.53 -13.15
CA ARG A 315 23.92 -16.89 -14.58
C ARG A 315 25.20 -17.66 -14.90
N ASN A 316 26.26 -17.45 -14.11
CA ASN A 316 27.56 -18.13 -14.26
C ASN A 316 27.72 -19.35 -13.32
N GLY A 317 26.62 -19.95 -12.87
CA GLY A 317 26.61 -21.22 -12.12
C GLY A 317 26.77 -21.09 -10.60
N VAL A 318 26.93 -19.88 -10.05
CA VAL A 318 26.98 -19.68 -8.59
C VAL A 318 25.56 -19.56 -8.03
N HIS A 319 24.92 -20.71 -7.81
CA HIS A 319 23.53 -20.78 -7.32
C HIS A 319 23.40 -20.46 -5.83
N THR A 320 24.43 -20.73 -5.03
CA THR A 320 24.48 -20.35 -3.61
C THR A 320 25.62 -19.37 -3.42
N GLN A 321 25.29 -18.10 -3.24
CA GLN A 321 26.28 -17.03 -3.18
C GLN A 321 26.50 -16.57 -1.75
N ASN A 322 27.74 -16.27 -1.43
CA ASN A 322 28.06 -15.67 -0.14
C ASN A 322 28.22 -14.14 -0.26
N SER A 323 28.15 -13.44 0.88
CA SER A 323 28.29 -11.98 0.89
C SER A 323 29.61 -11.50 0.27
N GLY A 324 30.68 -12.30 0.38
CA GLY A 324 31.99 -12.00 -0.20
C GLY A 324 32.01 -12.08 -1.73
N THR A 325 31.40 -13.11 -2.32
CA THR A 325 31.32 -13.28 -3.79
C THR A 325 30.46 -12.19 -4.44
N ILE A 326 29.38 -11.80 -3.76
CA ILE A 326 28.54 -10.68 -4.19
C ILE A 326 29.34 -9.38 -4.12
N TRP A 327 30.05 -9.14 -3.01
CA TRP A 327 30.90 -7.96 -2.83
C TRP A 327 32.01 -7.84 -3.88
N GLU A 328 32.70 -8.93 -4.20
CA GLU A 328 33.76 -8.96 -5.23
C GLU A 328 33.21 -8.58 -6.61
N THR A 329 32.01 -9.02 -6.95
CA THR A 329 31.37 -8.71 -8.23
C THR A 329 30.85 -7.26 -8.24
N TYR A 330 30.20 -6.84 -7.16
CA TYR A 330 29.68 -5.48 -6.98
C TYR A 330 30.76 -4.41 -7.07
N THR A 331 31.92 -4.61 -6.44
CA THR A 331 33.03 -3.63 -6.47
C THR A 331 33.56 -3.43 -7.88
N GLN A 332 33.66 -4.50 -8.67
CA GLN A 332 34.04 -4.41 -10.08
C GLN A 332 32.94 -3.79 -10.94
N ALA A 333 31.67 -4.09 -10.66
CA ALA A 333 30.52 -3.49 -11.33
C ALA A 333 30.47 -1.97 -11.08
N CYS A 334 30.70 -1.52 -9.84
CA CYS A 334 30.82 -0.10 -9.50
C CYS A 334 31.95 0.58 -10.29
N SER A 335 33.11 -0.06 -10.37
CA SER A 335 34.27 0.48 -11.10
C SER A 335 33.96 0.70 -12.59
N ARG A 336 33.21 -0.21 -13.20
CA ARG A 336 32.74 -0.09 -14.59
C ARG A 336 31.67 0.97 -14.77
N ALA A 337 30.76 1.07 -13.81
CA ALA A 337 29.67 2.03 -13.82
C ALA A 337 30.08 3.46 -13.40
N GLY A 338 31.34 3.69 -13.03
CA GLY A 338 31.84 4.99 -12.60
C GLY A 338 31.47 5.36 -11.16
N PHE A 339 31.04 4.41 -10.34
CA PHE A 339 30.66 4.63 -8.95
C PHE A 339 31.75 4.22 -7.96
N ARG A 340 31.80 4.92 -6.81
CA ARG A 340 32.58 4.46 -5.66
C ARG A 340 31.78 3.40 -4.90
N PRO A 341 32.35 2.22 -4.59
CA PRO A 341 31.65 1.20 -3.83
C PRO A 341 31.20 1.68 -2.45
N LEU A 342 29.98 1.32 -2.04
CA LEU A 342 29.52 1.46 -0.66
C LEU A 342 30.32 0.54 0.28
N THR A 343 30.20 0.70 1.59
CA THR A 343 30.86 -0.22 2.53
C THR A 343 30.24 -1.63 2.47
N SER A 344 31.04 -2.66 2.74
CA SER A 344 30.56 -4.06 2.82
C SER A 344 29.41 -4.22 3.83
N ARG A 345 29.43 -3.45 4.93
CA ARG A 345 28.32 -3.41 5.90
C ARG A 345 27.02 -2.91 5.26
N ARG A 346 27.06 -1.82 4.50
CA ARG A 346 25.87 -1.28 3.82
C ARG A 346 25.35 -2.24 2.74
N VAL A 347 26.24 -2.88 1.97
CA VAL A 347 25.86 -3.93 1.00
C VAL A 347 25.14 -5.09 1.71
N SER A 348 25.65 -5.53 2.87
CA SER A 348 25.00 -6.57 3.67
C SER A 348 23.62 -6.16 4.18
N THR A 349 23.42 -4.89 4.55
CA THR A 349 22.09 -4.35 4.90
C THR A 349 21.17 -4.36 3.69
N ILE A 350 21.61 -3.89 2.53
CA ILE A 350 20.82 -3.88 1.28
C ILE A 350 20.42 -5.29 0.86
N ILE A 351 21.29 -6.29 1.04
CA ILE A 351 20.95 -7.70 0.76
C ILE A 351 19.77 -8.16 1.63
N ASN A 352 19.69 -7.72 2.90
CA ASN A 352 18.52 -8.02 3.74
C ASN A 352 17.29 -7.22 3.31
N GLU A 353 17.46 -5.97 2.85
CA GLU A 353 16.36 -5.18 2.27
C GLU A 353 15.75 -5.92 1.06
N PHE A 354 16.55 -6.61 0.23
CA PHE A 354 16.04 -7.45 -0.86
C PHE A 354 15.28 -8.69 -0.41
N ASP A 355 15.66 -9.27 0.73
CA ASP A 355 14.92 -10.39 1.35
C ASP A 355 13.52 -9.93 1.77
N SER A 356 13.44 -8.80 2.46
CA SER A 356 12.17 -8.19 2.85
C SER A 356 11.32 -7.75 1.65
N ALA A 357 11.95 -7.33 0.55
CA ALA A 357 11.27 -6.94 -0.69
C ALA A 357 10.89 -8.14 -1.58
N GLY A 358 11.30 -9.37 -1.25
CA GLY A 358 11.04 -10.57 -2.04
C GLY A 358 11.81 -10.64 -3.37
N LEU A 359 12.92 -9.89 -3.51
CA LEU A 359 13.79 -9.92 -4.70
C LEU A 359 14.90 -10.99 -4.58
N ALA A 360 15.29 -11.31 -3.35
CA ALA A 360 16.25 -12.35 -3.03
C ALA A 360 15.78 -13.13 -1.80
N HIS A 361 16.32 -14.33 -1.58
CA HIS A 361 16.17 -15.08 -0.34
C HIS A 361 17.51 -15.16 0.37
N VAL A 362 17.56 -14.79 1.65
CA VAL A 362 18.80 -14.68 2.42
C VAL A 362 18.77 -15.60 3.64
N ARG A 363 19.65 -16.60 3.65
CA ARG A 363 19.83 -17.52 4.78
C ARG A 363 21.14 -17.23 5.52
N ASN A 364 21.06 -16.96 6.82
CA ASN A 364 22.26 -16.85 7.65
C ASN A 364 22.83 -18.25 7.96
N VAL A 365 24.12 -18.45 7.70
CA VAL A 365 24.82 -19.73 7.90
C VAL A 365 26.01 -19.52 8.85
N PHE A 366 26.13 -20.40 9.84
CA PHE A 366 27.25 -20.45 10.76
C PHE A 366 28.27 -21.47 10.28
N LEU A 367 29.51 -21.04 10.01
CA LEU A 367 30.59 -21.88 9.48
C LEU A 367 31.65 -22.21 10.55
N GLY A 368 31.28 -22.15 11.83
CA GLY A 368 32.20 -22.43 12.94
C GLY A 368 33.35 -21.41 13.00
N ARG A 369 34.58 -21.92 12.93
CA ARG A 369 35.81 -21.09 12.98
C ARG A 369 35.95 -20.12 11.80
N HIS A 370 35.24 -20.36 10.69
CA HIS A 370 35.24 -19.50 9.51
C HIS A 370 34.21 -18.35 9.59
N GLY A 371 33.56 -18.19 10.75
CA GLY A 371 32.63 -17.08 11.02
C GLY A 371 31.21 -17.32 10.53
N ARG A 372 30.49 -16.23 10.29
CA ARG A 372 29.09 -16.22 9.82
C ARG A 372 29.03 -15.64 8.43
N THR A 373 28.28 -16.28 7.54
CA THR A 373 28.04 -15.76 6.19
C THR A 373 26.56 -15.84 5.84
N LYS A 374 26.18 -15.18 4.75
CA LYS A 374 24.83 -15.25 4.18
C LYS A 374 24.90 -16.14 2.95
N HIS A 375 23.92 -17.02 2.78
CA HIS A 375 23.63 -17.68 1.51
C HIS A 375 22.49 -16.94 0.84
N VAL A 376 22.73 -16.40 -0.35
CA VAL A 376 21.79 -15.54 -1.07
C VAL A 376 21.38 -16.22 -2.37
N TYR A 377 20.08 -16.19 -2.66
CA TYR A 377 19.44 -16.73 -3.85
C TYR A 377 18.58 -15.64 -4.50
N SER A 378 18.56 -15.53 -5.82
CA SER A 378 17.59 -14.64 -6.50
C SER A 378 16.19 -15.25 -6.45
N LEU A 379 15.19 -14.43 -6.18
CA LEU A 379 13.77 -14.78 -6.30
C LEU A 379 13.13 -14.19 -7.57
N ILE A 380 13.94 -13.61 -8.46
CA ILE A 380 13.43 -12.99 -9.68
C ILE A 380 12.86 -14.07 -10.63
N PRO A 381 11.61 -13.91 -11.11
CA PRO A 381 10.99 -14.89 -12.01
C PRO A 381 11.79 -15.09 -13.30
N LYS A 382 11.88 -16.34 -13.79
CA LYS A 382 12.67 -16.71 -14.99
C LYS A 382 12.25 -15.98 -16.27
N GLY A 383 11.00 -15.55 -16.37
CA GLY A 383 10.47 -14.82 -17.53
C GLY A 383 10.89 -13.35 -17.61
N VAL A 384 11.57 -12.83 -16.58
CA VAL A 384 11.96 -11.42 -16.50
C VAL A 384 13.44 -11.26 -16.85
N ASP A 385 13.76 -10.47 -17.89
CA ASP A 385 15.15 -10.08 -18.14
C ASP A 385 15.60 -8.96 -17.19
N ALA A 386 15.83 -9.36 -15.94
CA ALA A 386 16.19 -8.47 -14.85
C ALA A 386 17.47 -7.67 -15.12
N ILE A 387 18.45 -8.25 -15.82
CA ILE A 387 19.70 -7.54 -16.13
C ILE A 387 19.43 -6.39 -17.10
N GLN A 388 18.57 -6.62 -18.11
CA GLN A 388 18.17 -5.57 -19.03
C GLN A 388 17.46 -4.44 -18.28
N ILE A 389 16.44 -4.76 -17.47
CA ILE A 389 15.65 -3.78 -16.70
C ILE A 389 16.54 -2.93 -15.78
N LEU A 390 17.44 -3.57 -15.02
CA LEU A 390 18.34 -2.89 -14.10
C LEU A 390 19.38 -1.98 -14.80
N SER A 391 19.56 -2.15 -16.11
CA SER A 391 20.55 -1.40 -16.90
C SER A 391 19.99 -0.23 -17.72
N GLN A 392 18.66 -0.10 -17.82
CA GLN A 392 18.01 0.88 -18.70
C GLN A 392 18.18 2.34 -18.25
N ASP A 393 18.40 2.59 -16.96
CA ASP A 393 18.31 3.96 -16.41
C ASP A 393 19.61 4.77 -16.51
N ASN A 394 20.76 4.11 -16.68
CA ASN A 394 22.05 4.78 -16.63
C ASN A 394 23.10 4.06 -17.51
N PRO A 395 23.80 4.78 -18.40
CA PRO A 395 24.87 4.22 -19.24
C PRO A 395 25.96 3.46 -18.46
N GLY A 396 26.25 3.89 -17.23
CA GLY A 396 27.17 3.19 -16.33
C GLY A 396 26.65 1.81 -15.90
N LEU A 397 25.34 1.68 -15.66
CA LEU A 397 24.71 0.39 -15.34
C LEU A 397 24.72 -0.55 -16.56
N GLU A 398 24.54 0.00 -17.76
CA GLU A 398 24.68 -0.76 -19.02
C GLU A 398 26.13 -1.25 -19.23
N ALA A 399 27.13 -0.43 -18.94
CA ALA A 399 28.53 -0.85 -18.99
C ALA A 399 28.85 -1.97 -17.98
N ALA A 400 28.23 -1.92 -16.79
CA ALA A 400 28.34 -2.98 -15.80
C ALA A 400 27.62 -4.27 -16.24
N SER A 401 26.45 -4.19 -16.88
CA SER A 401 25.67 -5.39 -17.24
C SER A 401 26.36 -6.27 -18.30
N LYS A 402 27.11 -5.65 -19.23
CA LYS A 402 27.85 -6.33 -20.30
C LYS A 402 29.23 -6.87 -19.85
N GLY A 403 29.60 -6.64 -18.61
CA GLY A 403 30.94 -6.92 -18.12
C GLY A 403 31.17 -8.37 -17.67
N THR A 404 32.28 -8.99 -18.08
CA THR A 404 32.80 -10.23 -17.44
C THR A 404 33.64 -9.87 -16.21
N TYR A 405 33.37 -10.43 -15.04
CA TYR A 405 34.11 -10.15 -13.81
C TYR A 405 35.06 -11.30 -13.43
N LYS A 406 35.94 -11.04 -12.46
CA LYS A 406 36.97 -12.01 -12.03
C LYS A 406 36.39 -13.36 -11.61
N LEU A 407 35.21 -13.37 -10.98
CA LEU A 407 34.57 -14.61 -10.52
C LEU A 407 34.18 -15.50 -11.70
N GLN A 408 33.63 -14.91 -12.77
CA GLN A 408 33.20 -15.64 -13.98
C GLN A 408 34.42 -16.20 -14.72
N LYS A 409 35.53 -15.46 -14.77
CA LYS A 409 36.80 -15.93 -15.34
C LYS A 409 37.45 -17.09 -14.58
N ARG A 410 37.02 -17.38 -13.35
CA ARG A 410 37.51 -18.51 -12.55
C ARG A 410 36.63 -19.75 -12.68
N LEU A 411 35.40 -19.59 -13.19
CA LEU A 411 34.37 -20.64 -13.25
C LEU A 411 34.20 -21.23 -14.66
N GLY A 412 34.53 -20.47 -15.70
CA GLY A 412 34.77 -20.98 -17.05
C GLY A 412 36.25 -21.28 -17.25
#